data_AF-A0A7J8J0N3-F1
#
_entry.id   AF-A0A7J8J0N3-F1
#
_cell.length_a   1.000
_cell.length_b   1.000
_cell.length_c   1.000
_cell.angle_alpha   90.00
_cell.angle_beta   90.00
_cell.angle_gamma   90.00
#
_symmetry.space_group_name_H-M   'P 1'
#
loop_
_entity.id
_entity.type
_entity.pdbx_description
1 polymer ?
#
loop_
_entity_poly.entity_id
_entity_poly.type
_entity_poly.pdbx_seq_one_letter_code
_entity_poly.pdbx_strand_id
1 'polypeptide(L)'
;MALYAAAAAVLAGVESRQGSIKGLVYASSFQNVKQLYALVCETQRYSAVLDSVIASAGLLRAEKQLRPHLAKVLVYELLLGRGFRGGGGRWKPLLDRHKARLKAELARLKVRRGVSRNEDLLEVGSGPSPASQVPRFVRVNTLKTCCDDAVDYFKRQGFSYQGRASSLEDLRALKGKCFILDPLLPELLVFPAQTDLHEHPLYQAGHLILQDKASCLPAMLLAPPPGSHVIDACAAPGNKTSHLAALLKNQGKIFAFDLDAKRLASMATLLARAGVSCCQLAEEDFLAVSPSDQRYRQVQYILLDPSCSGSGMLTRQLEEPGTERLVYSTCSLCQEENEDVVQEALQQSSGTFR
;
A
#
# COMPACT_ATOMS: atom_id res chain seq x y z
N MET A 1 -5.66 -18.44 -22.28
CA MET A 1 -4.25 -18.62 -22.70
C MET A 1 -3.38 -17.44 -22.25
N ALA A 2 -3.74 -16.20 -22.60
CA ALA A 2 -2.98 -15.00 -22.22
C ALA A 2 -2.92 -14.72 -20.70
N LEU A 3 -3.97 -15.08 -19.95
CA LEU A 3 -4.07 -14.77 -18.51
C LEU A 3 -2.89 -15.29 -17.68
N TYR A 4 -2.55 -16.58 -17.78
CA TYR A 4 -1.49 -17.17 -16.94
C TYR A 4 -0.09 -16.66 -17.31
N ALA A 5 0.13 -16.38 -18.60
CA ALA A 5 1.37 -15.77 -19.07
C ALA A 5 1.49 -14.32 -18.59
N ALA A 6 0.40 -13.54 -18.64
CA ALA A 6 0.35 -12.19 -18.10
C ALA A 6 0.59 -12.18 -16.58
N ALA A 7 -0.04 -13.10 -15.83
CA ALA A 7 0.17 -13.23 -14.39
C ALA A 7 1.63 -13.57 -14.05
N ALA A 8 2.23 -14.51 -14.80
CA ALA A 8 3.64 -14.87 -14.63
C ALA A 8 4.58 -13.69 -14.93
N ALA A 9 4.29 -12.90 -15.96
CA ALA A 9 5.08 -11.71 -16.31
C ALA A 9 4.99 -10.64 -15.20
N VAL A 10 3.79 -10.41 -14.63
CA VAL A 10 3.63 -9.51 -13.49
C VAL A 10 4.43 -10.00 -12.29
N LEU A 11 4.33 -11.28 -11.91
CA LEU A 11 5.09 -11.83 -10.79
C LEU A 11 6.61 -11.69 -10.98
N ALA A 12 7.10 -11.92 -12.20
CA ALA A 12 8.51 -11.71 -12.55
C ALA A 12 8.93 -10.25 -12.42
N GLY A 13 8.07 -9.30 -12.85
CA GLY A 13 8.31 -7.87 -12.69
C GLY A 13 8.36 -7.44 -11.22
N VAL A 14 7.48 -8.00 -10.37
CA VAL A 14 7.48 -7.74 -8.92
C VAL A 14 8.77 -8.24 -8.27
N GLU A 15 9.18 -9.49 -8.57
CA GLU A 15 10.43 -10.05 -8.03
C GLU A 15 11.67 -9.27 -8.51
N SER A 16 11.63 -8.77 -9.75
CA SER A 16 12.68 -7.92 -10.33
C SER A 16 12.58 -6.45 -9.91
N ARG A 17 11.72 -6.11 -8.94
CA ARG A 17 11.51 -4.75 -8.40
C ARG A 17 11.13 -3.70 -9.46
N GLN A 18 10.44 -4.11 -10.54
CA GLN A 18 9.99 -3.22 -11.61
C GLN A 18 8.73 -2.39 -11.26
N GLY A 19 8.09 -2.68 -10.13
CA GLY A 19 6.92 -1.96 -9.64
C GLY A 19 6.02 -2.80 -8.73
N SER A 20 4.98 -2.18 -8.17
CA SER A 20 3.98 -2.89 -7.36
C SER A 20 3.11 -3.81 -8.22
N ILE A 21 2.50 -4.85 -7.61
CA ILE A 21 1.52 -5.73 -8.30
C ILE A 21 0.45 -4.89 -9.00
N LYS A 22 -0.10 -3.88 -8.31
CA LYS A 22 -1.12 -2.99 -8.88
C LYS A 22 -0.57 -2.22 -10.08
N GLY A 23 0.61 -1.60 -9.97
CA GLY A 23 1.22 -0.87 -11.08
C GLY A 23 1.43 -1.75 -12.32
N LEU A 24 2.00 -2.93 -12.13
CA LEU A 24 2.33 -3.86 -13.22
C LEU A 24 1.08 -4.49 -13.86
N VAL A 25 0.05 -4.82 -13.08
CA VAL A 25 -1.22 -5.35 -13.63
C VAL A 25 -1.91 -4.31 -14.49
N TYR A 26 -1.98 -3.04 -14.06
CA TYR A 26 -2.61 -1.99 -14.85
C TYR A 26 -1.77 -1.59 -16.08
N ALA A 27 -0.44 -1.77 -16.02
CA ALA A 27 0.44 -1.58 -17.17
C ALA A 27 0.39 -2.74 -18.20
N SER A 28 -0.12 -3.92 -17.82
CA SER A 28 -0.07 -5.14 -18.65
C SER A 28 -0.97 -5.12 -19.90
N SER A 29 -1.79 -4.07 -20.10
CA SER A 29 -2.81 -3.95 -21.17
C SER A 29 -3.82 -5.11 -21.24
N PHE A 30 -3.87 -5.97 -20.22
CA PHE A 30 -4.75 -7.13 -20.21
C PHE A 30 -6.21 -6.71 -20.00
N GLN A 31 -7.11 -7.17 -20.88
CA GLN A 31 -8.52 -6.72 -20.90
C GLN A 31 -9.24 -6.90 -19.56
N ASN A 32 -9.08 -8.05 -18.89
CA ASN A 32 -9.73 -8.31 -17.60
C ASN A 32 -8.76 -8.08 -16.43
N VAL A 33 -8.49 -6.81 -16.14
CA VAL A 33 -7.57 -6.37 -15.08
C VAL A 33 -7.95 -6.93 -13.70
N LYS A 34 -9.24 -6.96 -13.37
CA LYS A 34 -9.72 -7.50 -12.07
C LYS A 34 -9.36 -8.98 -11.91
N GLN A 35 -9.55 -9.77 -12.96
CA GLN A 35 -9.22 -11.19 -12.94
C GLN A 35 -7.70 -11.42 -12.85
N LEU A 36 -6.92 -10.68 -13.62
CA LEU A 36 -5.46 -10.76 -13.59
C LEU A 36 -4.93 -10.37 -12.19
N TYR A 37 -5.41 -9.25 -11.65
CA TYR A 37 -5.02 -8.77 -10.33
C TYR A 37 -5.30 -9.80 -9.24
N ALA A 38 -6.51 -10.37 -9.22
CA ALA A 38 -6.88 -11.39 -8.25
C ALA A 38 -5.99 -12.64 -8.34
N LEU A 39 -5.71 -13.13 -9.55
CA LEU A 39 -4.85 -14.29 -9.76
C LEU A 39 -3.41 -14.03 -9.31
N VAL A 40 -2.85 -12.87 -9.63
CA VAL A 40 -1.49 -12.50 -9.22
C VAL A 40 -1.41 -12.37 -7.70
N CYS A 41 -2.34 -11.66 -7.07
CA CYS A 41 -2.37 -11.48 -5.62
C CYS A 41 -2.44 -12.82 -4.89
N GLU A 42 -3.32 -13.72 -5.31
CA GLU A 42 -3.45 -15.02 -4.66
C GLU A 42 -2.25 -15.94 -4.96
N THR A 43 -1.71 -15.94 -6.17
CA THR A 43 -0.48 -16.71 -6.47
C THR A 43 0.69 -16.21 -5.63
N GLN A 44 0.84 -14.89 -5.49
CA GLN A 44 1.87 -14.28 -4.65
C GLN A 44 1.68 -14.62 -3.17
N ARG A 45 0.44 -14.57 -2.69
CA ARG A 45 0.08 -14.92 -1.30
C ARG A 45 0.53 -16.33 -0.92
N TYR A 46 0.45 -17.28 -1.85
CA TYR A 46 0.90 -18.66 -1.64
C TYR A 46 2.33 -18.93 -2.14
N SER A 47 3.13 -17.90 -2.52
CA SER A 47 4.40 -18.12 -3.23
C SER A 47 5.33 -19.09 -2.50
N ALA A 48 5.56 -18.90 -1.20
CA ALA A 48 6.45 -19.77 -0.43
C ALA A 48 5.96 -21.23 -0.37
N VAL A 49 4.64 -21.44 -0.28
CA VAL A 49 4.01 -22.77 -0.32
C VAL A 49 4.20 -23.40 -1.69
N LEU A 50 3.95 -22.63 -2.75
CA LEU A 50 4.08 -23.07 -4.14
C LEU A 50 5.53 -23.43 -4.48
N ASP A 51 6.49 -22.62 -4.03
CA ASP A 51 7.92 -22.87 -4.23
C ASP A 51 8.36 -24.18 -3.58
N SER A 52 7.92 -24.43 -2.35
CA SER A 52 8.20 -25.68 -1.64
C SER A 52 7.62 -26.89 -2.39
N VAL A 53 6.35 -26.81 -2.81
CA VAL A 53 5.68 -27.90 -3.55
C VAL A 53 6.33 -28.13 -4.90
N ILE A 54 6.64 -27.09 -5.67
CA ILE A 54 7.29 -27.17 -6.99
C ILE A 54 8.68 -27.81 -6.88
N ALA A 55 9.46 -27.39 -5.87
CA ALA A 55 10.79 -27.92 -5.62
C ALA A 55 10.74 -29.41 -5.23
N SER A 56 9.89 -29.79 -4.27
CA SER A 56 9.73 -31.19 -3.84
C SER A 56 9.17 -32.08 -4.95
N ALA A 57 8.27 -31.56 -5.78
CA ALA A 57 7.74 -32.27 -6.94
C ALA A 57 8.76 -32.38 -8.08
N GLY A 58 9.91 -31.67 -8.01
CA GLY A 58 10.92 -31.66 -9.06
C GLY A 58 10.39 -31.15 -10.41
N LEU A 59 9.33 -30.34 -10.41
CA LEU A 59 8.59 -29.97 -11.62
C LEU A 59 9.49 -29.25 -12.64
N LEU A 60 10.24 -28.24 -12.18
CA LEU A 60 11.16 -27.46 -13.04
C LEU A 60 12.37 -28.27 -13.51
N ARG A 61 12.74 -29.35 -12.80
CA ARG A 61 13.79 -30.28 -13.25
C ARG A 61 13.29 -31.19 -14.38
N ALA A 62 12.03 -31.61 -14.29
CA ALA A 62 11.39 -32.46 -15.29
C ALA A 62 10.98 -31.70 -16.56
N GLU A 63 10.53 -30.45 -16.42
CA GLU A 63 9.97 -29.64 -17.52
C GLU A 63 10.83 -28.39 -17.77
N LYS A 64 12.00 -28.56 -18.41
CA LYS A 64 13.00 -27.48 -18.62
C LYS A 64 12.47 -26.24 -19.36
N GLN A 65 11.42 -26.40 -20.17
CA GLN A 65 10.79 -25.31 -20.92
C GLN A 65 9.79 -24.50 -20.09
N LEU A 66 9.44 -24.98 -18.89
CA LEU A 66 8.50 -24.31 -18.00
C LEU A 66 9.23 -23.26 -17.15
N ARG A 67 8.90 -21.98 -17.35
CA ARG A 67 9.49 -20.89 -16.57
C ARG A 67 8.99 -20.91 -15.11
N PRO A 68 9.81 -20.52 -14.11
CA PRO A 68 9.46 -20.59 -12.69
C PRO A 68 8.14 -19.87 -12.32
N HIS A 69 7.96 -18.60 -12.70
CA HIS A 69 6.74 -17.85 -12.38
C HIS A 69 5.49 -18.43 -13.04
N LEU A 70 5.64 -18.96 -14.25
CA LEU A 70 4.54 -19.64 -14.92
C LEU A 70 4.19 -20.95 -14.22
N ALA A 71 5.19 -21.71 -13.75
CA ALA A 71 4.95 -22.89 -12.92
C ALA A 71 4.18 -22.52 -11.65
N LYS A 72 4.56 -21.43 -10.94
CA LYS A 72 3.83 -20.99 -9.74
C LYS A 72 2.35 -20.72 -10.04
N VAL A 73 2.05 -19.94 -11.08
CA VAL A 73 0.66 -19.61 -11.46
C VAL A 73 -0.13 -20.87 -11.83
N LEU A 74 0.45 -21.78 -12.61
CA LEU A 74 -0.22 -23.01 -13.02
C LEU A 74 -0.46 -23.97 -11.84
N VAL A 75 0.52 -24.11 -10.95
CA VAL A 75 0.40 -24.96 -9.77
C VAL A 75 -0.60 -24.37 -8.77
N TYR A 76 -0.65 -23.05 -8.61
CA TYR A 76 -1.69 -22.37 -7.83
C TYR A 76 -3.08 -22.75 -8.34
N GLU A 77 -3.36 -22.54 -9.63
CA GLU A 77 -4.67 -22.87 -10.22
C GLU A 77 -5.03 -24.36 -10.11
N LEU A 78 -4.04 -25.26 -10.19
CA LEU A 78 -4.25 -26.69 -10.08
C LEU A 78 -4.61 -27.14 -8.65
N LEU A 79 -3.96 -26.56 -7.64
CA LEU A 79 -3.97 -27.07 -6.27
C LEU A 79 -4.82 -26.23 -5.30
N LEU A 80 -4.85 -24.91 -5.48
CA LEU A 80 -5.38 -23.95 -4.52
C LEU A 80 -6.45 -23.03 -5.13
N GLY A 81 -6.39 -22.79 -6.45
CA GLY A 81 -7.32 -21.97 -7.20
C GLY A 81 -8.63 -22.67 -7.54
N ARG A 82 -9.42 -22.05 -8.44
CA ARG A 82 -10.73 -22.58 -8.86
C ARG A 82 -10.63 -23.58 -10.02
N GLY A 83 -9.42 -24.01 -10.36
CA GLY A 83 -9.15 -24.81 -11.54
C GLY A 83 -9.12 -23.97 -12.82
N PHE A 84 -8.53 -24.55 -13.87
CA PHE A 84 -8.27 -23.84 -15.11
C PHE A 84 -9.55 -23.41 -15.83
N ARG A 85 -9.82 -22.11 -15.85
CA ARG A 85 -10.85 -21.53 -16.72
C ARG A 85 -10.43 -21.69 -18.18
N GLY A 86 -11.27 -22.35 -18.99
CA GLY A 86 -10.96 -22.68 -20.39
C GLY A 86 -10.07 -23.91 -20.57
N GLY A 87 -10.04 -24.84 -19.60
CA GLY A 87 -9.50 -26.19 -19.80
C GLY A 87 -7.99 -26.35 -19.67
N GLY A 88 -7.22 -25.29 -19.35
CA GLY A 88 -5.77 -25.36 -19.13
C GLY A 88 -4.92 -25.29 -20.40
N GLY A 89 -5.55 -25.28 -21.58
CA GLY A 89 -4.89 -25.11 -22.88
C GLY A 89 -3.69 -26.05 -23.07
N ARG A 90 -2.60 -25.52 -23.65
CA ARG A 90 -1.37 -26.29 -23.93
C ARG A 90 -0.68 -26.87 -22.69
N TRP A 91 -0.98 -26.37 -21.50
CA TRP A 91 -0.35 -26.79 -20.25
C TRP A 91 -1.10 -27.94 -19.58
N LYS A 92 -2.35 -28.21 -19.98
CA LYS A 92 -3.18 -29.26 -19.39
C LYS A 92 -2.49 -30.64 -19.40
N PRO A 93 -1.92 -31.12 -20.52
CA PRO A 93 -1.28 -32.45 -20.54
C PRO A 93 -0.05 -32.52 -19.63
N LEU A 94 0.75 -31.44 -19.57
CA LEU A 94 1.89 -31.32 -18.67
C LEU A 94 1.42 -31.40 -17.21
N LEU A 95 0.38 -30.64 -16.85
CA LEU A 95 -0.12 -30.62 -15.49
C LEU A 95 -0.77 -31.93 -15.09
N ASP A 96 -1.52 -32.58 -15.97
CA ASP A 96 -2.13 -33.89 -15.70
C ASP A 96 -1.05 -34.96 -15.44
N ARG A 97 0.07 -34.93 -16.17
CA ARG A 97 1.23 -35.80 -15.92
C ARG A 97 1.82 -35.65 -14.52
N HIS A 98 1.89 -34.42 -14.02
CA HIS A 98 2.52 -34.11 -12.71
C HIS A 98 1.51 -33.98 -11.56
N LYS A 99 0.20 -34.03 -11.84
CA LYS A 99 -0.89 -33.73 -10.91
C LYS A 99 -0.87 -34.58 -9.65
N ALA A 100 -0.69 -35.89 -9.79
CA ALA A 100 -0.67 -36.81 -8.65
C ALA A 100 0.49 -36.47 -7.70
N ARG A 101 1.68 -36.21 -8.25
CA ARG A 101 2.87 -35.84 -7.47
C ARG A 101 2.70 -34.49 -6.78
N LEU A 102 2.24 -33.47 -7.51
CA LEU A 102 2.00 -32.13 -6.95
C LEU A 102 0.99 -32.15 -5.80
N LYS A 103 -0.10 -32.93 -5.94
CA LYS A 103 -1.08 -33.14 -4.86
C LYS A 103 -0.47 -33.87 -3.66
N ALA A 104 0.35 -34.89 -3.90
CA ALA A 104 1.02 -35.62 -2.83
C ALA A 104 2.00 -34.73 -2.05
N GLU A 105 2.79 -33.88 -2.73
CA GLU A 105 3.71 -32.96 -2.06
C GLU A 105 2.97 -31.90 -1.23
N LEU A 106 1.85 -31.36 -1.74
CA LEU A 106 1.02 -30.45 -0.95
C LEU A 106 0.45 -31.13 0.29
N ALA A 107 -0.03 -32.38 0.16
CA ALA A 107 -0.53 -33.15 1.30
C ALA A 107 0.56 -33.43 2.34
N ARG A 108 1.78 -33.79 1.91
CA ARG A 108 2.93 -33.95 2.82
C ARG A 108 3.32 -32.64 3.51
N LEU A 109 3.27 -31.53 2.79
CA LEU A 109 3.55 -30.21 3.36
C LEU A 109 2.54 -29.84 4.44
N LYS A 110 1.24 -30.13 4.21
CA LYS A 110 0.18 -29.97 5.22
C LYS A 110 0.42 -30.79 6.47
N VAL A 111 0.72 -32.08 6.31
CA VAL A 111 1.03 -32.98 7.43
C VAL A 111 2.25 -32.47 8.20
N ARG A 112 3.31 -32.07 7.50
CA ARG A 112 4.53 -31.52 8.14
C ARG A 112 4.26 -30.25 8.94
N ARG A 113 3.34 -29.40 8.48
CA ARG A 113 2.93 -28.17 9.17
C ARG A 113 1.80 -28.38 10.18
N GLY A 114 1.29 -29.60 10.33
CA GLY A 114 0.19 -29.91 11.25
C GLY A 114 -1.15 -29.28 10.86
N VAL A 115 -1.35 -28.95 9.58
CA VAL A 115 -2.56 -28.26 9.10
C VAL A 115 -3.43 -29.13 8.21
N SER A 116 -4.74 -28.90 8.22
CA SER A 116 -5.69 -29.67 7.40
C SER A 116 -6.19 -28.89 6.18
N ARG A 117 -6.41 -27.57 6.33
CA ARG A 117 -6.91 -26.72 5.24
C ARG A 117 -5.76 -26.10 4.45
N ASN A 118 -6.07 -25.66 3.24
CA ASN A 118 -5.08 -24.96 2.40
C ASN A 118 -4.76 -23.58 2.96
N GLU A 119 -5.75 -22.90 3.54
CA GLU A 119 -5.61 -21.54 4.09
C GLU A 119 -4.61 -21.52 5.25
N ASP A 120 -4.66 -22.53 6.10
CA ASP A 120 -3.77 -22.71 7.26
C ASP A 120 -2.29 -22.90 6.87
N LEU A 121 -1.98 -23.26 5.61
CA LEU A 121 -0.59 -23.32 5.13
C LEU A 121 0.08 -21.94 5.11
N LEU A 122 -0.71 -20.87 5.14
CA LEU A 122 -0.25 -19.49 5.25
C LEU A 122 0.04 -19.07 6.70
N GLU A 123 -0.26 -19.92 7.69
CA GLU A 123 -0.15 -19.58 9.12
C GLU A 123 1.25 -19.79 9.71
N VAL A 124 2.26 -20.09 8.88
CA VAL A 124 3.64 -19.71 9.21
C VAL A 124 3.82 -18.26 8.76
N GLY A 125 3.14 -17.35 9.46
CA GLY A 125 3.09 -15.92 9.20
C GLY A 125 2.29 -15.53 7.95
N SER A 126 1.15 -14.86 8.16
CA SER A 126 0.37 -14.08 7.17
C SER A 126 -0.66 -14.82 6.27
N GLY A 127 -1.85 -15.09 6.82
CA GLY A 127 -3.08 -15.28 6.05
C GLY A 127 -4.32 -14.86 6.86
N PRO A 128 -5.34 -14.21 6.27
CA PRO A 128 -6.34 -13.52 7.05
C PRO A 128 -7.51 -14.44 7.48
N SER A 129 -7.65 -14.69 8.78
CA SER A 129 -8.90 -15.16 9.41
C SER A 129 -10.03 -14.12 9.24
N PRO A 130 -11.33 -14.43 9.37
CA PRO A 130 -12.40 -13.41 9.39
C PRO A 130 -12.14 -12.28 10.41
N ALA A 131 -11.33 -12.57 11.45
CA ALA A 131 -10.80 -11.63 12.43
C ALA A 131 -9.65 -10.71 11.94
N SER A 132 -9.30 -10.72 10.64
CA SER A 132 -8.10 -10.03 10.11
C SER A 132 -8.36 -9.25 8.83
N GLN A 133 -9.62 -9.08 8.44
CA GLN A 133 -9.94 -8.06 7.44
C GLN A 133 -9.76 -6.70 8.10
N VAL A 134 -8.72 -5.98 7.68
CA VAL A 134 -8.44 -4.63 8.17
C VAL A 134 -9.63 -3.74 7.81
N PRO A 135 -10.19 -2.98 8.77
CA PRO A 135 -11.27 -2.04 8.50
C PRO A 135 -10.92 -1.05 7.39
N ARG A 136 -11.95 -0.50 6.74
CA ARG A 136 -11.78 0.53 5.73
C ARG A 136 -11.67 1.89 6.41
N PHE A 137 -10.48 2.46 6.39
CA PHE A 137 -10.20 3.80 6.90
C PHE A 137 -10.43 4.87 5.82
N VAL A 138 -11.10 5.95 6.22
CA VAL A 138 -11.54 7.03 5.34
C VAL A 138 -11.33 8.36 6.05
N ARG A 139 -10.36 9.14 5.58
CA ARG A 139 -10.11 10.48 6.12
C ARG A 139 -11.10 11.47 5.51
N VAL A 140 -11.75 12.25 6.37
CA VAL A 140 -12.57 13.40 5.98
C VAL A 140 -11.65 14.53 5.54
N ASN A 141 -11.91 15.09 4.36
CA ASN A 141 -11.13 16.19 3.80
C ASN A 141 -11.66 17.54 4.32
N THR A 142 -11.00 18.07 5.34
CA THR A 142 -11.37 19.34 5.98
C THR A 142 -11.20 20.59 5.11
N LEU A 143 -10.61 20.46 3.91
CA LEU A 143 -10.60 21.53 2.91
C LEU A 143 -11.96 21.71 2.23
N LYS A 144 -12.82 20.69 2.22
CA LYS A 144 -14.07 20.68 1.44
C LYS A 144 -15.33 20.40 2.26
N THR A 145 -15.20 19.80 3.44
CA THR A 145 -16.32 19.41 4.30
C THR A 145 -15.85 19.34 5.75
N CYS A 146 -16.76 19.19 6.71
CA CYS A 146 -16.42 18.77 8.08
C CYS A 146 -16.87 17.32 8.36
N CYS A 147 -16.43 16.78 9.50
CA CYS A 147 -16.82 15.44 9.95
C CYS A 147 -18.33 15.29 10.14
N ASP A 148 -18.99 16.30 10.71
CA ASP A 148 -20.44 16.27 10.98
C ASP A 148 -21.25 16.14 9.69
N ASP A 149 -20.92 16.94 8.67
CA ASP A 149 -21.58 16.88 7.35
C ASP A 149 -21.39 15.51 6.68
N ALA A 150 -20.18 14.95 6.76
CA ALA A 150 -19.89 13.63 6.21
C ALA A 150 -20.67 12.54 6.95
N VAL A 151 -20.72 12.58 8.28
CA VAL A 151 -21.49 11.66 9.13
C VAL A 151 -22.98 11.74 8.79
N ASP A 152 -23.54 12.95 8.68
CA ASP A 152 -24.94 13.16 8.36
C ASP A 152 -25.30 12.68 6.95
N TYR A 153 -24.39 12.85 5.98
CA TYR A 153 -24.58 12.30 4.63
C TYR A 153 -24.70 10.76 4.66
N PHE A 154 -23.80 10.08 5.37
CA PHE A 154 -23.87 8.61 5.51
C PHE A 154 -25.13 8.16 6.26
N LYS A 155 -25.54 8.88 7.31
CA LYS A 155 -26.80 8.61 8.02
C LYS A 155 -28.01 8.68 7.10
N ARG A 156 -28.08 9.69 6.21
CA ARG A 156 -29.16 9.81 5.20
C ARG A 156 -29.18 8.66 4.19
N GLN A 157 -28.05 7.98 3.97
CA GLN A 157 -27.95 6.78 3.14
C GLN A 157 -28.24 5.46 3.89
N GLY A 158 -28.68 5.56 5.15
CA GLY A 158 -29.02 4.41 5.98
C GLY A 158 -27.81 3.73 6.63
N PHE A 159 -26.68 4.43 6.79
CA PHE A 159 -25.61 3.98 7.67
C PHE A 159 -25.90 4.38 9.12
N SER A 160 -25.57 3.49 10.05
CA SER A 160 -25.63 3.73 11.50
C SER A 160 -24.28 4.23 12.01
N TYR A 161 -24.25 5.47 12.49
CA TYR A 161 -23.08 6.06 13.12
C TYR A 161 -22.96 5.60 14.58
N GLN A 162 -21.81 5.06 14.96
CA GLN A 162 -21.55 4.47 16.29
C GLN A 162 -20.80 5.43 17.24
N GLY A 163 -20.66 6.72 16.89
CA GLY A 163 -19.90 7.68 17.69
C GLY A 163 -18.39 7.57 17.44
N ARG A 164 -17.59 7.81 18.49
CA ARG A 164 -16.14 7.60 18.48
C ARG A 164 -15.82 6.29 19.20
N ALA A 165 -14.96 5.49 18.59
CA ALA A 165 -14.47 4.25 19.17
C ALA A 165 -13.74 4.53 20.48
N SER A 166 -13.92 3.64 21.46
CA SER A 166 -13.16 3.63 22.71
C SER A 166 -11.95 2.70 22.62
N SER A 167 -11.99 1.71 21.71
CA SER A 167 -10.94 0.70 21.56
C SER A 167 -10.72 0.28 20.11
N LEU A 168 -9.63 -0.46 19.84
CA LEU A 168 -9.42 -1.11 18.54
C LEU A 168 -10.39 -2.27 18.29
N GLU A 169 -10.99 -2.85 19.34
CA GLU A 169 -11.97 -3.92 19.21
C GLU A 169 -13.26 -3.40 18.59
N ASP A 170 -13.68 -2.18 18.94
CA ASP A 170 -14.84 -1.50 18.32
C ASP A 170 -14.69 -1.42 16.79
N LEU A 171 -13.48 -1.13 16.32
CA LEU A 171 -13.17 -1.05 14.90
C LEU A 171 -13.26 -2.41 14.21
N ARG A 172 -12.79 -3.48 14.88
CA ARG A 172 -12.84 -4.86 14.36
C ARG A 172 -14.25 -5.45 14.39
N ALA A 173 -15.09 -4.98 15.31
CA ALA A 173 -16.46 -5.44 15.48
C ALA A 173 -17.43 -4.86 14.44
N LEU A 174 -17.02 -3.84 13.67
CA LEU A 174 -17.85 -3.19 12.65
C LEU A 174 -18.36 -4.18 11.60
N LYS A 175 -19.68 -4.22 11.42
CA LYS A 175 -20.37 -5.05 10.43
C LYS A 175 -21.56 -4.30 9.83
N GLY A 176 -22.05 -4.79 8.70
CA GLY A 176 -23.24 -4.25 8.04
C GLY A 176 -23.06 -2.79 7.59
N LYS A 177 -24.12 -1.99 7.66
CA LYS A 177 -24.07 -0.55 7.35
C LYS A 177 -23.77 0.27 8.60
N CYS A 178 -22.67 -0.03 9.29
CA CYS A 178 -22.22 0.73 10.46
C CYS A 178 -20.90 1.43 10.15
N PHE A 179 -20.64 2.55 10.83
CA PHE A 179 -19.35 3.25 10.77
C PHE A 179 -19.12 4.02 12.07
N ILE A 180 -17.86 4.30 12.37
CA ILE A 180 -17.43 4.90 13.65
C ILE A 180 -16.25 5.86 13.40
N LEU A 181 -16.05 6.84 14.29
CA LEU A 181 -14.83 7.63 14.30
C LEU A 181 -13.69 6.89 15.00
N ASP A 182 -12.48 7.04 14.49
CA ASP A 182 -11.26 6.53 15.09
C ASP A 182 -11.05 7.11 16.51
N PRO A 183 -10.47 6.34 17.46
CA PRO A 183 -10.24 6.83 18.83
C PRO A 183 -9.18 7.93 18.91
N LEU A 184 -8.21 7.95 17.99
CA LEU A 184 -7.04 8.84 18.06
C LEU A 184 -7.08 9.94 17.00
N LEU A 185 -7.57 9.63 15.80
CA LEU A 185 -7.54 10.55 14.67
C LEU A 185 -8.91 11.24 14.49
N PRO A 186 -9.01 12.56 14.68
CA PRO A 186 -10.30 13.25 14.78
C PRO A 186 -11.12 13.18 13.49
N GLU A 187 -10.46 13.19 12.33
CA GLU A 187 -11.08 13.23 11.01
C GLU A 187 -11.09 11.87 10.30
N LEU A 188 -10.88 10.76 11.03
CA LEU A 188 -10.79 9.43 10.43
C LEU A 188 -12.04 8.60 10.73
N LEU A 189 -12.87 8.40 9.72
CA LEU A 189 -14.00 7.48 9.76
C LEU A 189 -13.53 6.06 9.43
N VAL A 190 -14.14 5.08 10.08
CA VAL A 190 -13.83 3.67 9.94
C VAL A 190 -15.10 2.90 9.57
N PHE A 191 -15.00 2.11 8.52
CA PHE A 191 -16.07 1.28 7.96
C PHE A 191 -15.67 -0.20 7.96
N PRO A 192 -16.63 -1.13 7.87
CA PRO A 192 -16.33 -2.54 7.63
C PRO A 192 -15.47 -2.73 6.38
N ALA A 193 -14.56 -3.71 6.40
CA ALA A 193 -13.56 -3.93 5.37
C ALA A 193 -14.11 -4.06 3.94
N GLN A 194 -15.33 -4.60 3.80
CA GLN A 194 -16.01 -4.82 2.53
C GLN A 194 -16.72 -3.59 1.97
N THR A 195 -16.70 -2.46 2.69
CA THR A 195 -17.33 -1.22 2.22
C THR A 195 -16.46 -0.61 1.12
N ASP A 196 -16.99 -0.60 -0.10
CA ASP A 196 -16.40 0.12 -1.23
C ASP A 196 -16.99 1.52 -1.34
N LEU A 197 -16.11 2.52 -1.40
CA LEU A 197 -16.47 3.94 -1.47
C LEU A 197 -15.84 4.63 -2.69
N HIS A 198 -15.18 3.90 -3.60
CA HIS A 198 -14.54 4.52 -4.78
C HIS A 198 -15.53 5.18 -5.73
N GLU A 199 -16.78 4.70 -5.78
CA GLU A 199 -17.86 5.28 -6.59
C GLU A 199 -18.79 6.17 -5.75
N HIS A 200 -18.49 6.36 -4.47
CA HIS A 200 -19.34 7.14 -3.57
C HIS A 200 -19.27 8.63 -3.93
N PRO A 201 -20.40 9.37 -3.95
CA PRO A 201 -20.42 10.79 -4.32
C PRO A 201 -19.45 11.65 -3.52
N LEU A 202 -19.34 11.43 -2.20
CA LEU A 202 -18.38 12.18 -1.37
C LEU A 202 -16.92 11.87 -1.72
N TYR A 203 -16.60 10.66 -2.19
CA TYR A 203 -15.24 10.34 -2.65
C TYR A 203 -14.98 11.02 -4.00
N GLN A 204 -15.89 10.91 -4.97
CA GLN A 204 -15.76 11.54 -6.29
C GLN A 204 -15.65 13.06 -6.18
N ALA A 205 -16.42 13.67 -5.27
CA ALA A 205 -16.34 15.09 -4.95
C ALA A 205 -15.09 15.47 -4.12
N GLY A 206 -14.26 14.52 -3.68
CA GLY A 206 -13.05 14.79 -2.91
C GLY A 206 -13.28 15.18 -1.45
N HIS A 207 -14.47 14.94 -0.91
CA HIS A 207 -14.80 15.14 0.51
C HIS A 207 -14.22 14.01 1.39
N LEU A 208 -13.96 12.84 0.78
CA LEU A 208 -13.37 11.67 1.43
C LEU A 208 -12.09 11.25 0.72
N ILE A 209 -11.09 10.86 1.50
CA ILE A 209 -9.83 10.30 1.02
C ILE A 209 -9.64 8.93 1.67
N LEU A 210 -9.49 7.89 0.83
CA LEU A 210 -9.23 6.52 1.29
C LEU A 210 -7.77 6.42 1.69
N GLN A 211 -7.51 6.39 3.00
CA GLN A 211 -6.17 6.44 3.56
C GLN A 211 -6.10 5.56 4.80
N ASP A 212 -5.09 4.70 4.87
CA ASP A 212 -4.84 3.85 6.02
C ASP A 212 -4.57 4.68 7.28
N LYS A 213 -4.99 4.16 8.45
CA LYS A 213 -4.80 4.80 9.75
C LYS A 213 -3.36 5.21 10.01
N ALA A 214 -2.40 4.31 9.78
CA ALA A 214 -0.98 4.59 10.03
C ALA A 214 -0.47 5.69 9.09
N SER A 215 -0.96 5.72 7.84
CA SER A 215 -0.57 6.76 6.88
C SER A 215 -1.09 8.16 7.23
N CYS A 216 -2.02 8.30 8.18
CA CYS A 216 -2.48 9.60 8.67
C CYS A 216 -1.55 10.19 9.74
N LEU A 217 -0.77 9.36 10.44
CA LEU A 217 0.07 9.77 11.56
C LEU A 217 1.19 10.74 11.17
N PRO A 218 1.95 10.56 10.07
CA PRO A 218 3.11 11.40 9.80
C PRO A 218 2.77 12.89 9.65
N ALA A 219 1.73 13.20 8.88
CA ALA A 219 1.27 14.59 8.72
C ALA A 219 0.72 15.16 10.04
N MET A 220 0.00 14.35 10.83
CA MET A 220 -0.55 14.76 12.13
C MET A 220 0.56 15.04 13.14
N LEU A 221 1.59 14.20 13.21
CA LEU A 221 2.77 14.39 14.07
C LEU A 221 3.64 15.56 13.62
N LEU A 222 3.75 15.77 12.30
CA LEU A 222 4.48 16.92 11.77
C LEU A 222 3.78 18.24 12.12
N ALA A 223 2.45 18.24 12.17
CA ALA A 223 1.60 19.34 12.63
C ALA A 223 2.05 20.74 12.14
N PRO A 224 2.25 20.96 10.83
CA PRO A 224 2.66 22.27 10.33
C PRO A 224 1.55 23.31 10.54
N PRO A 225 1.84 24.50 11.08
CA PRO A 225 0.84 25.55 11.25
C PRO A 225 0.47 26.20 9.90
N PRO A 226 -0.77 26.65 9.70
CA PRO A 226 -1.16 27.41 8.51
C PRO A 226 -0.19 28.56 8.21
N GLY A 227 0.23 28.67 6.94
CA GLY A 227 1.18 29.69 6.47
C GLY A 227 2.64 29.22 6.42
N SER A 228 3.00 28.09 7.05
CA SER A 228 4.36 27.56 7.01
C SER A 228 4.71 26.93 5.66
N HIS A 229 6.01 26.71 5.44
CA HIS A 229 6.51 26.01 4.27
C HIS A 229 6.96 24.59 4.65
N VAL A 230 6.52 23.62 3.85
CA VAL A 230 6.68 22.20 4.10
C VAL A 230 7.31 21.52 2.88
N ILE A 231 8.23 20.59 3.11
CA ILE A 231 8.69 19.64 2.09
C ILE A 231 8.01 18.28 2.35
N ASP A 232 7.49 17.67 1.29
CA ASP A 232 7.11 16.25 1.24
C ASP A 232 8.07 15.56 0.26
N ALA A 233 9.06 14.84 0.79
CA ALA A 233 10.24 14.40 0.05
C ALA A 233 9.98 13.19 -0.87
N CYS A 234 8.95 12.40 -0.59
CA CYS A 234 8.58 11.18 -1.34
C CYS A 234 7.05 11.12 -1.46
N ALA A 235 6.50 12.12 -2.15
CA ALA A 235 5.14 12.58 -1.89
C ALA A 235 4.06 11.76 -2.61
N ALA A 236 4.37 11.16 -3.76
CA ALA A 236 3.34 10.51 -4.55
C ALA A 236 2.87 9.21 -3.87
N PRO A 237 1.59 8.82 -3.95
CA PRO A 237 0.51 9.39 -4.74
C PRO A 237 -0.26 10.54 -4.05
N GLY A 238 0.28 11.20 -3.03
CA GLY A 238 -0.27 12.45 -2.48
C GLY A 238 -1.23 12.33 -1.29
N ASN A 239 -1.39 11.14 -0.71
CA ASN A 239 -2.27 10.95 0.46
C ASN A 239 -1.79 11.77 1.67
N LYS A 240 -0.49 11.78 1.95
CA LYS A 240 0.11 12.56 3.04
C LYS A 240 0.16 14.05 2.69
N THR A 241 0.53 14.38 1.46
CA THR A 241 0.54 15.77 0.95
C THR A 241 -0.84 16.45 1.04
N SER A 242 -1.91 15.75 0.66
CA SER A 242 -3.28 16.28 0.82
C SER A 242 -3.69 16.44 2.28
N HIS A 243 -3.13 15.64 3.19
CA HIS A 243 -3.36 15.80 4.63
C HIS A 243 -2.59 17.01 5.17
N LEU A 244 -1.33 17.21 4.74
CA LEU A 244 -0.57 18.43 5.05
C LEU A 244 -1.31 19.68 4.58
N ALA A 245 -1.84 19.68 3.35
CA ALA A 245 -2.61 20.80 2.82
C ALA A 245 -3.87 21.10 3.65
N ALA A 246 -4.54 20.06 4.17
CA ALA A 246 -5.68 20.19 5.06
C ALA A 246 -5.30 20.81 6.42
N LEU A 247 -4.17 20.40 7.01
CA LEU A 247 -3.64 20.99 8.25
C LEU A 247 -3.22 22.46 8.06
N LEU A 248 -2.59 22.76 6.92
CA LEU A 248 -2.22 24.10 6.51
C LEU A 248 -3.43 24.99 6.14
N LYS A 249 -4.64 24.42 6.02
CA LYS A 249 -5.84 25.11 5.52
C LYS A 249 -5.60 25.80 4.18
N ASN A 250 -4.82 25.16 3.29
CA ASN A 250 -4.35 25.73 2.02
C ASN A 250 -3.54 27.05 2.15
N GLN A 251 -3.01 27.38 3.33
CA GLN A 251 -2.17 28.56 3.56
C GLN A 251 -0.70 28.16 3.71
N GLY A 252 0.20 28.84 2.99
CA GLY A 252 1.63 28.49 2.96
C GLY A 252 2.01 27.76 1.67
N LYS A 253 3.06 26.93 1.72
CA LYS A 253 3.56 26.18 0.56
C LYS A 253 3.96 24.76 0.93
N ILE A 254 3.64 23.81 0.06
CA ILE A 254 4.13 22.44 0.11
C ILE A 254 4.96 22.20 -1.16
N PHE A 255 6.23 21.87 -0.99
CA PHE A 255 7.09 21.40 -2.08
C PHE A 255 7.11 19.88 -2.05
N ALA A 256 6.55 19.25 -3.07
CA ALA A 256 6.33 17.81 -3.13
C ALA A 256 7.18 17.18 -4.24
N PHE A 257 8.03 16.23 -3.87
CA PHE A 257 8.98 15.56 -4.76
C PHE A 257 8.63 14.07 -4.89
N ASP A 258 8.72 13.52 -6.10
CA ASP A 258 8.74 12.07 -6.35
C ASP A 258 9.42 11.81 -7.71
N LEU A 259 10.02 10.64 -7.86
CA LEU A 259 10.72 10.25 -9.10
C LEU A 259 9.78 9.66 -10.16
N ASP A 260 8.61 9.15 -9.77
CA ASP A 260 7.73 8.43 -10.68
C ASP A 260 6.64 9.36 -11.27
N ALA A 261 6.82 9.72 -12.54
CA ALA A 261 5.88 10.55 -13.30
C ALA A 261 4.42 10.03 -13.28
N LYS A 262 4.19 8.70 -13.26
CA LYS A 262 2.83 8.13 -13.23
C LYS A 262 2.21 8.27 -11.84
N ARG A 263 3.00 8.10 -10.78
CA ARG A 263 2.55 8.36 -9.41
C ARG A 263 2.29 9.86 -9.21
N LEU A 264 3.10 10.74 -9.79
CA LEU A 264 2.85 12.19 -9.80
C LEU A 264 1.58 12.58 -10.56
N ALA A 265 1.28 11.96 -11.70
CA ALA A 265 0.02 12.17 -12.39
C ALA A 265 -1.19 11.75 -11.54
N SER A 266 -1.06 10.63 -10.82
CA SER A 266 -2.08 10.17 -9.86
C SER A 266 -2.23 11.15 -8.69
N MET A 267 -1.12 11.69 -8.20
CA MET A 267 -1.07 12.71 -7.16
C MET A 267 -1.75 14.01 -7.62
N ALA A 268 -1.43 14.51 -8.81
CA ALA A 268 -2.07 15.70 -9.38
C ALA A 268 -3.59 15.55 -9.44
N THR A 269 -4.08 14.37 -9.87
CA THR A 269 -5.51 14.04 -9.89
C THR A 269 -6.12 14.06 -8.48
N LEU A 270 -5.43 13.47 -7.50
CA LEU A 270 -5.88 13.44 -6.11
C LEU A 270 -5.92 14.84 -5.49
N LEU A 271 -4.88 15.65 -5.68
CA LEU A 271 -4.76 17.00 -5.14
C LEU A 271 -5.82 17.93 -5.74
N ALA A 272 -6.02 17.88 -7.06
CA ALA A 272 -7.05 18.65 -7.73
C ALA A 272 -8.45 18.29 -7.21
N ARG A 273 -8.77 17.00 -7.11
CA ARG A 273 -10.05 16.54 -6.57
C ARG A 273 -10.26 16.95 -5.11
N ALA A 274 -9.21 16.85 -4.30
CA ALA A 274 -9.21 17.24 -2.89
C ALA A 274 -9.24 18.76 -2.67
N GLY A 275 -9.09 19.57 -3.72
CA GLY A 275 -9.10 21.04 -3.60
C GLY A 275 -7.82 21.61 -2.98
N VAL A 276 -6.69 20.92 -3.14
CA VAL A 276 -5.39 21.42 -2.66
C VAL A 276 -4.87 22.49 -3.60
N SER A 277 -4.53 23.67 -3.06
CA SER A 277 -4.05 24.82 -3.82
C SER A 277 -2.65 25.31 -3.42
N CYS A 278 -2.11 24.81 -2.30
CA CYS A 278 -0.83 25.26 -1.75
C CYS A 278 0.35 24.35 -2.11
N CYS A 279 0.21 23.43 -3.07
CA CYS A 279 1.24 22.42 -3.40
C CYS A 279 1.92 22.70 -4.75
N GLN A 280 3.25 22.59 -4.77
CA GLN A 280 4.10 22.62 -5.95
C GLN A 280 4.71 21.23 -6.16
N LEU A 281 4.38 20.59 -7.28
CA LEU A 281 4.88 19.27 -7.65
C LEU A 281 6.18 19.39 -8.43
N ALA A 282 7.17 18.56 -8.10
CA ALA A 282 8.42 18.42 -8.84
C ALA A 282 8.73 16.93 -9.10
N GLU A 283 8.96 16.58 -10.36
CA GLU A 283 9.55 15.29 -10.75
C GLU A 283 11.06 15.39 -10.64
N GLU A 284 11.58 15.15 -9.44
CA GLU A 284 13.00 15.34 -9.12
C GLU A 284 13.41 14.32 -8.04
N ASP A 285 14.66 13.86 -8.10
CA ASP A 285 15.26 13.10 -7.00
C ASP A 285 15.43 14.01 -5.80
N PHE A 286 14.81 13.68 -4.66
CA PHE A 286 14.97 14.48 -3.46
C PHE A 286 16.44 14.61 -3.02
N LEU A 287 17.30 13.63 -3.31
CA LEU A 287 18.74 13.71 -3.02
C LEU A 287 19.49 14.71 -3.91
N ALA A 288 18.89 15.13 -5.02
CA ALA A 288 19.42 16.17 -5.91
C ALA A 288 18.95 17.58 -5.53
N VAL A 289 17.92 17.70 -4.68
CA VAL A 289 17.40 18.98 -4.20
C VAL A 289 18.45 19.64 -3.31
N SER A 290 18.90 20.84 -3.70
CA SER A 290 19.90 21.58 -2.95
C SER A 290 19.30 22.24 -1.71
N PRO A 291 19.83 21.97 -0.50
CA PRO A 291 19.47 22.67 0.73
C PRO A 291 19.54 24.19 0.66
N SER A 292 20.55 24.69 -0.05
CA SER A 292 20.83 26.13 -0.18
C SER A 292 19.98 26.84 -1.24
N ASP A 293 19.04 26.15 -1.89
CA ASP A 293 18.16 26.77 -2.87
C ASP A 293 17.21 27.78 -2.19
N GLN A 294 17.19 29.00 -2.74
CA GLN A 294 16.39 30.11 -2.21
C GLN A 294 14.89 29.83 -2.19
N ARG A 295 14.39 28.90 -3.01
CA ARG A 295 12.99 28.45 -2.99
C ARG A 295 12.60 27.83 -1.65
N TYR A 296 13.54 27.15 -0.99
CA TYR A 296 13.28 26.35 0.22
C TYR A 296 13.75 27.01 1.51
N ARG A 297 14.36 28.20 1.45
CA ARG A 297 14.92 28.93 2.61
C ARG A 297 13.95 29.19 3.79
N GLN A 298 12.64 29.04 3.57
CA GLN A 298 11.59 29.25 4.58
C GLN A 298 10.98 27.93 5.07
N VAL A 299 11.46 26.78 4.59
CA VAL A 299 10.98 25.46 4.99
C VAL A 299 11.35 25.21 6.45
N GLN A 300 10.35 24.86 7.23
CA GLN A 300 10.48 24.54 8.66
C GLN A 300 10.08 23.10 8.96
N TYR A 301 9.35 22.47 8.05
CA TYR A 301 8.73 21.17 8.26
C TYR A 301 9.06 20.25 7.10
N ILE A 302 9.57 19.05 7.40
CA ILE A 302 9.90 18.05 6.38
C ILE A 302 9.18 16.74 6.72
N LEU A 303 8.43 16.20 5.75
CA LEU A 303 7.90 14.85 5.79
C LEU A 303 8.73 13.97 4.86
N LEU A 304 9.33 12.92 5.40
CA LEU A 304 10.11 11.93 4.66
C LEU A 304 9.46 10.54 4.80
N ASP A 305 8.84 10.07 3.71
CA ASP A 305 8.12 8.78 3.62
C ASP A 305 8.67 7.92 2.46
N PRO A 306 9.89 7.39 2.56
CA PRO A 306 10.52 6.67 1.46
C PRO A 306 9.88 5.30 1.21
N SER A 307 10.00 4.80 -0.02
CA SER A 307 9.63 3.44 -0.39
C SER A 307 10.55 2.40 0.26
N CYS A 308 10.00 1.53 1.11
CA CYS A 308 10.73 0.53 1.91
C CYS A 308 11.17 -0.69 1.08
N SER A 309 12.26 -0.56 0.32
CA SER A 309 12.83 -1.70 -0.42
C SER A 309 14.35 -1.76 -0.43
N GLY A 310 15.01 -1.02 0.47
CA GLY A 310 16.46 -1.02 0.65
C GLY A 310 17.27 -0.72 -0.62
N SER A 311 17.69 0.54 -0.79
CA SER A 311 18.78 0.99 -1.67
C SER A 311 18.74 2.52 -1.79
N GLY A 312 19.41 3.25 -0.89
CA GLY A 312 19.63 4.69 -1.14
C GLY A 312 19.78 5.55 0.11
N MET A 313 20.67 5.20 1.03
CA MET A 313 21.28 6.22 1.88
C MET A 313 22.63 6.58 1.29
N LEU A 314 22.66 7.64 0.50
CA LEU A 314 23.90 8.36 0.24
C LEU A 314 24.06 9.38 1.37
N THR A 315 25.13 9.19 2.13
CA THR A 315 25.53 9.97 3.30
C THR A 315 25.75 11.42 2.90
N ARG A 316 24.81 12.31 3.24
CA ARG A 316 25.01 13.76 3.21
C ARG A 316 24.37 14.35 4.46
N GLN A 317 25.11 15.22 5.12
CA GLN A 317 24.66 15.94 6.31
C GLN A 317 23.41 16.76 5.96
N LEU A 318 22.28 16.46 6.62
CA LEU A 318 21.08 17.29 6.58
C LEU A 318 21.27 18.46 7.57
N GLU A 319 22.13 19.40 7.20
CA GLU A 319 22.19 20.69 7.89
C GLU A 319 21.35 21.71 7.12
N GLU A 320 20.04 21.69 7.37
CA GLU A 320 19.12 22.73 6.90
C GLU A 320 18.96 23.78 7.99
N PRO A 321 19.57 24.97 7.86
CA PRO A 321 19.36 26.04 8.82
C PRO A 321 17.89 26.50 8.76
N GLY A 322 17.10 26.13 9.79
CA GLY A 322 15.72 26.56 9.96
C GLY A 322 14.65 25.46 10.01
N THR A 323 15.02 24.18 9.80
CA THR A 323 14.08 23.07 10.00
C THR A 323 13.74 22.92 11.48
N GLU A 324 12.48 23.12 11.84
CA GLU A 324 11.97 22.97 13.21
C GLU A 324 11.57 21.53 13.52
N ARG A 325 11.01 20.82 12.53
CA ARG A 325 10.54 19.44 12.73
C ARG A 325 10.66 18.62 11.45
N LEU A 326 11.23 17.44 11.58
CA LEU A 326 11.24 16.41 10.55
C LEU A 326 10.47 15.19 11.06
N VAL A 327 9.60 14.63 10.23
CA VAL A 327 8.95 13.34 10.51
C VAL A 327 9.41 12.33 9.47
N TYR A 328 10.09 11.29 9.95
CA TYR A 328 10.43 10.10 9.19
C TYR A 328 9.36 9.04 9.39
N SER A 329 8.87 8.44 8.31
CA SER A 329 7.92 7.33 8.37
C SER A 329 8.21 6.27 7.32
N THR A 330 7.93 5.02 7.66
CA THR A 330 7.96 3.90 6.72
C THR A 330 6.71 3.04 6.87
N CYS A 331 6.47 2.14 5.93
CA CYS A 331 5.52 1.03 6.10
C CYS A 331 6.22 -0.30 6.38
N SER A 332 7.50 -0.26 6.77
CA SER A 332 8.32 -1.44 7.07
C SER A 332 8.20 -1.86 8.52
N LEU A 333 8.38 -3.15 8.77
CA LEU A 333 8.54 -3.72 10.11
C LEU A 333 10.02 -4.04 10.43
N CYS A 334 10.93 -3.75 9.52
CA CYS A 334 12.36 -4.04 9.67
C CYS A 334 13.06 -2.94 10.47
N GLN A 335 13.81 -3.32 11.50
CA GLN A 335 14.59 -2.39 12.32
C GLN A 335 15.62 -1.60 11.49
N GLU A 336 16.26 -2.26 10.53
CA GLU A 336 17.24 -1.68 9.61
C GLU A 336 16.69 -0.52 8.78
N GLU A 337 15.37 -0.47 8.56
CA GLU A 337 14.69 0.60 7.82
C GLU A 337 14.01 1.61 8.76
N ASN A 338 14.07 1.44 10.08
CA ASN A 338 13.35 2.25 11.06
C ASN A 338 14.32 2.80 12.11
N GLU A 339 14.53 2.07 13.22
CA GLU A 339 15.33 2.54 14.36
C GLU A 339 16.78 2.81 13.97
N ASP A 340 17.38 1.93 13.15
CA ASP A 340 18.79 2.03 12.78
C ASP A 340 19.04 3.28 11.91
N VAL A 341 18.12 3.60 10.99
CA VAL A 341 18.17 4.82 10.16
C VAL A 341 18.13 6.07 11.02
N VAL A 342 17.21 6.12 11.99
CA VAL A 342 17.07 7.29 12.88
C VAL A 342 18.31 7.43 13.78
N GLN A 343 18.83 6.34 14.33
CA GLN A 343 20.03 6.37 15.17
C GLN A 343 21.25 6.85 14.38
N GLU A 344 21.46 6.35 13.17
CA GLU A 344 22.56 6.77 12.32
C GLU A 344 22.44 8.26 11.95
N ALA A 345 21.23 8.73 11.58
CA ALA A 345 20.99 10.13 11.28
C ALA A 345 21.25 11.07 12.47
N LEU A 346 20.86 10.66 13.68
CA LEU A 346 21.11 11.42 14.91
C LEU A 346 22.61 11.45 15.28
N GLN A 347 23.34 10.36 15.07
CA GLN A 347 24.79 10.33 15.27
C GLN A 347 25.52 11.29 14.33
N GLN A 348 25.07 11.36 13.08
CA GLN A 348 25.65 12.27 12.07
C GLN A 348 25.26 13.74 12.30
N SER A 349 24.16 14.00 12.99
CA SER A 349 23.60 15.34 13.24
C SER A 349 23.76 15.79 14.70
N SER A 350 24.78 15.27 15.39
CA SER A 350 24.96 15.40 16.84
C SER A 350 24.93 16.88 17.29
N GLY A 351 23.91 17.23 18.07
CA GLY A 351 23.70 18.58 18.61
C GLY A 351 22.68 19.44 17.87
N THR A 352 22.24 19.07 16.66
CA THR A 352 21.31 19.85 15.82
C THR A 352 19.86 19.39 16.00
N PHE A 353 19.63 18.08 16.02
CA PHE A 353 18.32 17.47 16.29
C PHE A 353 18.33 16.77 17.65
N ARG A 354 17.17 16.70 18.31
CA ARG A 354 17.00 16.09 19.64
C ARG A 354 16.02 14.94 19.60
#